data_AF-X1VUV9-F1
#
_entry.id   AF-X1VUV9-F1
#
_cell.length_a   1.000
_cell.length_b   1.000
_cell.length_c   1.000
_cell.angle_alpha   90.00
_cell.angle_beta   90.00
_cell.angle_gamma   90.00
#
_symmetry.space_group_name_H-M   'P 1'
#
loop_
_entity.id
_entity.type
_entity.pdbx_description
1 polymer ?
#
loop_
_entity_poly.entity_id
_entity_poly.type
_entity_poly.pdbx_seq_one_letter_code
_entity_poly.pdbx_strand_id
1 'polypeptide(L)'
;MPVAHAEGRFITQKKDLLKKLIKNKQIILRYSKEDGKIEEKFPFNPNGSLYNIAGICNPKGNVFALMPHPERANWLRQVPSELNSSFSQLKLESWGNVKKMEGEGPGRKIFESMRAYIEEREEATFLGL
;
A
#
# COMPACT_ATOMS: atom_id res chain seq x y z
N MET A 1 4.09 -6.40 -0.62
CA MET A 1 2.64 -6.32 -0.34
C MET A 1 1.91 -7.38 -1.15
N PRO A 2 0.92 -8.11 -0.63
CA PRO A 2 0.15 -9.08 -1.41
C PRO A 2 -0.62 -8.42 -2.56
N VAL A 3 -0.60 -9.07 -3.73
CA VAL A 3 -1.31 -8.65 -4.94
C VAL A 3 -2.03 -9.88 -5.49
N ALA A 4 -3.35 -9.84 -5.59
CA ALA A 4 -4.17 -10.99 -5.96
C ALA A 4 -5.44 -10.56 -6.70
N HIS A 5 -5.30 -10.24 -8.00
CA HIS A 5 -6.40 -9.75 -8.82
C HIS A 5 -6.21 -10.14 -10.30
N ALA A 6 -7.30 -10.34 -11.03
CA ALA A 6 -7.27 -10.51 -12.50
C ALA A 6 -7.53 -9.18 -13.25
N GLU A 7 -8.27 -8.25 -12.62
CA GLU A 7 -8.75 -7.01 -13.26
C GLU A 7 -8.19 -5.73 -12.60
N GLY A 8 -6.98 -5.81 -12.06
CA GLY A 8 -6.38 -4.70 -11.28
C GLY A 8 -5.72 -3.59 -12.10
N ARG A 9 -5.79 -3.63 -13.42
CA ARG A 9 -5.03 -2.72 -14.30
C ARG A 9 -5.68 -1.34 -14.34
N PHE A 10 -5.00 -0.34 -13.78
CA PHE A 10 -5.42 1.05 -13.88
C PHE A 10 -5.20 1.57 -15.30
N ILE A 11 -6.30 1.95 -15.97
CA ILE A 11 -6.33 2.58 -17.29
C ILE A 11 -7.28 3.76 -17.29
N THR A 12 -7.12 4.68 -18.25
CA THR A 12 -8.05 5.79 -18.45
C THR A 12 -8.06 6.23 -19.90
N GLN A 13 -9.26 6.51 -20.43
CA GLN A 13 -9.43 7.17 -21.73
C GLN A 13 -9.39 8.70 -21.62
N LYS A 14 -9.54 9.25 -20.41
CA LYS A 14 -9.49 10.70 -20.15
C LYS A 14 -8.04 11.19 -20.21
N LYS A 15 -7.69 11.91 -21.29
CA LYS A 15 -6.33 12.41 -21.57
C LYS A 15 -5.70 13.21 -20.42
N ASP A 16 -6.50 14.00 -19.70
CA ASP A 16 -6.00 14.87 -18.63
C ASP A 16 -6.05 14.27 -17.22
N LEU A 17 -6.65 13.09 -17.06
CA LEU A 17 -6.82 12.50 -15.73
C LEU A 17 -5.47 12.21 -15.07
N LEU A 18 -4.54 11.59 -15.80
CA LEU A 18 -3.22 11.28 -15.26
C LEU A 18 -2.47 12.56 -14.84
N LYS A 19 -2.50 13.60 -15.68
CA LYS A 19 -1.89 14.91 -15.37
C LYS A 19 -2.50 15.53 -14.11
N LYS A 20 -3.83 15.47 -13.97
CA LYS A 20 -4.54 15.96 -12.77
C LYS A 20 -4.13 15.18 -11.52
N LEU A 21 -4.09 13.85 -11.59
CA LEU A 21 -3.68 13.00 -10.46
C LEU A 21 -2.24 13.30 -10.02
N ILE A 22 -1.32 13.49 -10.98
CA ILE A 22 0.07 13.87 -10.69
C ILE A 22 0.13 15.26 -10.05
N LYS A 23 -0.49 16.27 -10.69
CA LYS A 23 -0.49 17.66 -10.20
C LYS A 23 -1.04 17.78 -8.78
N ASN A 24 -2.10 17.04 -8.48
CA ASN A 24 -2.78 17.06 -7.19
C ASN A 24 -2.17 16.10 -6.16
N LYS A 25 -1.06 15.41 -6.48
CA LYS A 25 -0.42 14.42 -5.60
C LYS A 25 -1.37 13.30 -5.15
N GLN A 26 -2.29 12.88 -6.02
CA GLN A 26 -3.31 11.87 -5.73
C GLN A 26 -2.85 10.43 -6.02
N ILE A 27 -1.61 10.24 -6.46
CA ILE A 27 -1.02 8.92 -6.69
C ILE A 27 -0.20 8.55 -5.46
N ILE A 28 -0.76 7.70 -4.60
CA ILE A 28 -0.20 7.40 -3.28
C ILE A 28 0.77 6.22 -3.34
N LEU A 29 0.45 5.20 -4.14
CA LEU A 29 1.29 4.02 -4.28
C LEU A 29 1.60 3.76 -5.76
N ARG A 30 2.85 3.39 -6.02
CA ARG A 30 3.30 2.84 -7.30
C ARG A 30 3.98 1.52 -7.09
N TYR A 31 3.88 0.64 -8.08
CA TYR A 31 4.73 -0.53 -8.15
C TYR A 31 6.15 -0.13 -8.57
N SER A 32 7.14 -0.72 -7.92
CA SER A 32 8.56 -0.48 -8.17
C SER A 32 9.34 -1.77 -8.01
N LYS A 33 10.61 -1.72 -8.43
CA LYS A 33 11.61 -2.68 -8.00
C LYS A 33 11.90 -2.53 -6.50
N GLU A 34 12.64 -3.48 -5.95
CA GLU A 34 13.10 -3.46 -4.56
C GLU A 34 13.97 -2.22 -4.24
N ASP A 35 14.77 -1.75 -5.22
CA ASP A 35 15.56 -0.51 -5.10
C ASP A 35 14.73 0.78 -5.26
N GLY A 36 13.41 0.66 -5.33
CA GLY A 36 12.48 1.78 -5.49
C GLY A 36 12.40 2.35 -6.90
N LYS A 37 13.22 1.90 -7.86
CA LYS A 37 13.14 2.38 -9.24
C LYS A 37 11.89 1.83 -9.93
N ILE A 38 11.28 2.67 -10.75
CA ILE A 38 10.10 2.31 -11.55
C ILE A 38 10.54 1.41 -12.71
N GLU A 39 9.83 0.30 -12.88
CA GLU A 39 9.95 -0.62 -14.01
C GLU A 39 8.53 -0.99 -14.44
N GLU A 40 8.19 -0.75 -15.69
CA GLU A 40 6.82 -0.90 -16.21
C GLU A 40 6.50 -2.34 -16.63
N LYS A 41 7.52 -3.19 -16.72
CA LYS A 41 7.37 -4.58 -17.13
C LYS A 41 7.00 -5.48 -15.97
N PHE A 42 6.35 -6.59 -16.30
CA PHE A 42 6.19 -7.72 -15.40
C PHE A 42 7.58 -8.27 -14.98
N PRO A 43 7.79 -8.69 -13.71
CA PRO A 43 6.81 -8.77 -12.63
C PRO A 43 6.63 -7.48 -11.82
N PHE A 44 7.44 -6.45 -12.07
CA PHE A 44 7.47 -5.25 -11.22
C PHE A 44 6.21 -4.41 -11.34
N ASN A 45 5.64 -4.26 -12.52
CA ASN A 45 4.27 -3.79 -12.71
C ASN A 45 3.38 -5.01 -13.04
N PRO A 46 2.77 -5.67 -12.05
CA PRO A 46 2.19 -7.00 -12.21
C PRO A 46 0.93 -7.03 -13.09
N ASN A 47 0.24 -5.90 -13.23
CA ASN A 47 -1.00 -5.77 -14.01
C ASN A 47 -0.87 -4.82 -15.21
N GLY A 48 0.31 -4.23 -15.44
CA GLY A 48 0.53 -3.25 -16.50
C GLY A 48 -0.25 -1.94 -16.31
N SER A 49 -0.53 -1.56 -15.05
CA SER A 49 -1.19 -0.30 -14.71
C SER A 49 -0.43 0.89 -15.29
N LEU A 50 -1.17 1.85 -15.85
CA LEU A 50 -0.62 3.11 -16.36
C LEU A 50 0.19 3.80 -15.26
N TYR A 51 1.41 4.22 -15.58
CA TYR A 51 2.30 4.96 -14.66
C TYR A 51 2.59 4.19 -13.34
N ASN A 52 2.55 2.86 -13.42
CA ASN A 52 2.72 1.92 -12.30
C ASN A 52 1.78 2.16 -11.13
N ILE A 53 0.62 2.79 -11.35
CA ILE A 53 -0.30 3.16 -10.27
C ILE A 53 -0.84 1.90 -9.57
N ALA A 54 -0.64 1.84 -8.25
CA ALA A 54 -1.16 0.79 -7.38
C ALA A 54 -2.24 1.32 -6.41
N GLY A 55 -2.31 2.63 -6.20
CA GLY A 55 -3.35 3.26 -5.40
C GLY A 55 -3.43 4.77 -5.58
N ILE A 56 -4.66 5.30 -5.53
CA ILE A 56 -4.98 6.72 -5.68
C ILE A 56 -5.95 7.19 -4.60
N CYS A 57 -5.92 8.48 -4.26
CA CYS A 57 -6.88 9.08 -3.34
C CYS A 57 -7.77 10.14 -4.01
N ASN A 58 -8.87 10.51 -3.36
CA ASN A 58 -9.67 11.67 -3.76
C ASN A 58 -8.92 12.98 -3.45
N PRO A 59 -9.34 14.14 -4.01
CA PRO A 59 -8.63 15.41 -3.79
C PRO A 59 -8.53 15.85 -2.31
N LYS A 60 -9.46 15.41 -1.46
CA LYS A 60 -9.45 15.69 -0.03
C LYS A 60 -8.53 14.75 0.78
N GLY A 61 -7.98 13.70 0.15
CA GLY A 61 -7.11 12.72 0.79
C GLY A 61 -7.78 11.75 1.77
N ASN A 62 -9.10 11.84 1.97
CA ASN A 62 -9.83 11.05 2.96
C ASN A 62 -10.52 9.79 2.38
N VAL A 63 -10.41 9.56 1.08
CA VAL A 63 -10.83 8.33 0.41
C VAL A 63 -9.63 7.80 -0.38
N PHE A 64 -9.19 6.59 -0.05
CA PHE A 64 -8.04 5.95 -0.67
C PHE A 64 -8.45 4.62 -1.31
N ALA A 65 -8.27 4.52 -2.63
CA ALA A 65 -8.47 3.30 -3.41
C ALA A 65 -7.11 2.66 -3.69
N LEU A 66 -7.01 1.36 -3.44
CA LEU A 66 -5.77 0.59 -3.62
C LEU A 66 -6.07 -0.78 -4.20
N MET A 67 -5.13 -1.30 -4.98
CA MET A 67 -5.18 -2.67 -5.52
C MET A 67 -4.44 -3.73 -4.70
N PRO A 68 -3.31 -3.43 -4.04
CA PRO A 68 -2.70 -4.37 -3.10
C PRO A 68 -3.63 -4.68 -1.93
N HIS A 69 -3.41 -5.82 -1.27
CA HIS A 69 -4.18 -6.29 -0.12
C HIS A 69 -3.38 -6.18 1.19
N PRO A 70 -3.27 -4.97 1.80
CA PRO A 70 -2.53 -4.79 3.06
C PRO A 70 -3.14 -5.51 4.24
N GLU A 71 -4.45 -5.79 4.22
CA GLU A 71 -5.14 -6.58 5.24
C GLU A 71 -4.63 -8.03 5.30
N ARG A 72 -4.12 -8.55 4.17
CA ARG A 72 -3.52 -9.88 4.07
C ARG A 72 -2.05 -9.91 4.49
N ALA A 73 -1.50 -8.77 4.91
CA ALA A 73 -0.15 -8.67 5.46
C ALA A 73 -0.10 -7.70 6.64
N ASN A 74 -1.20 -7.58 7.39
CA ASN A 74 -1.30 -6.73 8.57
C ASN A 74 -0.50 -7.33 9.75
N TRP A 75 -0.43 -8.65 9.83
CA TRP A 75 0.34 -9.37 10.85
C TRP A 75 1.50 -10.16 10.26
N LEU A 76 2.56 -10.30 11.05
CA LEU A 76 3.77 -11.04 10.68
C LEU A 76 3.46 -12.49 10.28
N ARG A 77 2.55 -13.17 11.01
CA ARG A 77 2.11 -14.54 10.68
C ARG A 77 1.55 -14.72 9.27
N GLN A 78 1.06 -13.65 8.64
CA GLN A 78 0.48 -13.70 7.29
C GLN A 78 1.53 -13.56 6.18
N VAL A 79 2.75 -13.15 6.51
CA VAL A 79 3.82 -12.97 5.54
C VAL A 79 4.29 -14.36 5.04
N PRO A 80 4.41 -14.62 3.72
CA PRO A 80 4.94 -15.88 3.23
C PRO A 80 6.40 -16.06 3.67
N SER A 81 6.79 -17.26 4.11
CA SER A 81 8.11 -17.49 4.70
C SER A 81 9.23 -17.59 3.66
N GLU A 82 8.86 -17.80 2.39
CA GLU A 82 9.75 -18.07 1.27
C GLU A 82 10.25 -16.80 0.58
N LEU A 83 9.72 -15.63 0.95
CA LEU A 83 10.14 -14.37 0.34
C LEU A 83 11.50 -13.94 0.88
N ASN A 84 12.37 -13.47 0.00
CA ASN A 84 13.61 -12.81 0.39
C ASN A 84 13.29 -11.39 0.92
N SER A 85 12.85 -11.29 2.18
CA SER A 85 12.53 -10.02 2.82
C SER A 85 12.78 -10.07 4.33
N SER A 86 13.04 -8.89 4.91
CA SER A 86 13.23 -8.73 6.36
C SER A 86 12.03 -9.22 7.16
N PHE A 87 10.80 -9.03 6.67
CA PHE A 87 9.60 -9.53 7.32
C PHE A 87 9.51 -11.07 7.35
N SER A 88 9.98 -11.75 6.30
CA SER A 88 9.98 -13.21 6.28
C SER A 88 11.03 -13.78 7.24
N GLN A 89 12.19 -13.15 7.30
CA GLN A 89 13.23 -13.47 8.29
C GLN A 89 12.70 -13.29 9.72
N LEU A 90 12.09 -12.13 10.01
CA LEU A 90 11.49 -11.84 11.31
C LEU A 90 10.40 -12.85 11.70
N LYS A 91 9.59 -13.29 10.72
CA LYS A 91 8.59 -14.35 10.93
C LYS A 91 9.24 -15.68 11.32
N LEU A 92 10.28 -16.10 10.60
CA LEU A 92 11.00 -17.34 10.89
C LEU A 92 11.65 -17.32 12.28
N GLU A 93 12.25 -16.19 12.67
CA GLU A 93 12.81 -15.97 14.02
C GLU A 93 11.73 -15.98 15.12
N SER A 94 10.49 -15.68 14.75
CA SER A 94 9.34 -15.65 15.65
C SER A 94 8.60 -16.99 15.76
N TRP A 95 9.04 -18.01 15.02
CA TRP A 95 8.37 -19.31 14.95
C TRP A 95 8.27 -19.97 16.34
N GLY A 96 7.11 -20.56 16.63
CA GLY A 96 6.81 -21.15 17.94
C GLY A 96 6.44 -20.14 19.03
N ASN A 97 6.46 -18.83 18.76
CA ASN A 97 6.02 -17.79 19.70
C ASN A 97 4.81 -17.03 19.14
N VAL A 98 3.62 -17.34 19.64
CA VAL A 98 2.35 -16.74 19.18
C VAL A 98 2.37 -15.21 19.30
N LYS A 99 2.84 -14.67 20.43
CA LYS A 99 2.88 -13.20 20.64
C LYS A 99 3.78 -12.50 19.62
N LYS A 100 4.95 -13.07 19.32
CA LYS A 100 5.85 -12.50 18.31
C LYS A 100 5.26 -12.61 16.90
N MET A 101 4.56 -13.70 16.60
CA MET A 101 3.88 -13.92 15.31
C MET A 101 2.70 -12.97 15.06
N GLU A 102 2.13 -12.38 16.12
CA GLU A 102 1.15 -11.29 16.04
C GLU A 102 1.77 -9.89 15.89
N GLY A 103 3.10 -9.81 15.73
CA GLY A 103 3.80 -8.57 15.41
C GLY A 103 3.36 -7.95 14.08
N GLU A 104 3.83 -6.73 13.83
CA GLU A 104 3.43 -5.92 12.69
C GLU A 104 3.93 -6.53 11.36
N GLY A 105 3.01 -6.73 10.43
CA GLY A 105 3.32 -7.06 9.04
C GLY A 105 3.51 -5.80 8.18
N PRO A 106 4.00 -5.94 6.94
CA PRO A 106 4.26 -4.81 6.06
C PRO A 106 3.01 -4.01 5.67
N GLY A 107 1.81 -4.61 5.76
CA GLY A 107 0.53 -3.95 5.52
C GLY A 107 0.06 -3.06 6.66
N ARG A 108 0.58 -3.26 7.86
CA ARG A 108 0.14 -2.59 9.09
C ARG A 108 0.20 -1.07 8.99
N LYS A 109 1.27 -0.56 8.37
CA LYS A 109 1.55 0.87 8.29
C LYS A 109 0.42 1.66 7.61
N ILE A 110 -0.28 1.07 6.65
CA ILE A 110 -1.42 1.71 5.98
C ILE A 110 -2.54 2.00 6.98
N PHE A 111 -2.89 1.04 7.82
CA PHE A 111 -3.95 1.20 8.82
C PHE A 111 -3.55 2.16 9.94
N GLU A 112 -2.27 2.16 10.33
CA GLU A 112 -1.75 3.13 11.31
C GLU A 112 -1.77 4.55 10.77
N SER A 113 -1.42 4.74 9.50
CA SER A 113 -1.55 6.05 8.84
C SER A 113 -3.01 6.51 8.77
N MET A 114 -3.96 5.60 8.55
CA MET A 114 -5.39 5.93 8.59
C MET A 114 -5.84 6.33 10.01
N ARG A 115 -5.38 5.60 11.04
CA ARG A 115 -5.68 5.93 12.44
C ARG A 115 -5.13 7.30 12.80
N ALA A 116 -3.85 7.55 12.52
CA ALA A 116 -3.20 8.84 12.78
C ALA A 116 -3.95 10.01 12.10
N TYR A 117 -4.37 9.82 10.84
CA TYR A 117 -5.16 10.83 10.13
C TYR A 117 -6.50 11.15 10.81
N ILE A 118 -7.16 10.16 11.40
CA ILE A 118 -8.41 10.37 12.15
C ILE A 118 -8.13 11.10 13.46
N GLU A 119 -7.12 10.65 14.22
CA GLU A 119 -6.69 11.25 15.49
C GLU A 119 -6.34 12.74 15.31
N GLU A 120 -5.52 13.08 14.30
CA GLU A 120 -5.13 14.46 13.98
C GLU A 120 -6.34 15.34 13.62
N ARG A 121 -7.38 14.79 12.99
CA ARG A 121 -8.57 15.54 12.61
C ARG A 121 -9.55 15.72 13.74
N GLU A 122 -9.67 14.75 14.64
CA GLU A 122 -10.42 14.91 15.87
C GLU A 122 -9.79 16.00 16.73
N GLU A 123 -8.46 16.01 16.84
CA GLU A 123 -7.71 17.06 17.54
C GLU A 123 -7.91 18.44 16.90
N ALA A 124 -7.78 18.56 15.57
CA ALA A 124 -8.03 19.82 14.88
C ALA A 124 -9.47 20.33 15.06
N THR A 125 -10.45 19.43 15.01
CA THR A 125 -11.87 19.76 15.24
C THR A 125 -12.08 20.24 16.67
N PHE A 126 -11.46 19.58 17.66
CA PHE A 126 -11.51 19.99 19.06
C PHE A 126 -10.85 21.36 19.30
N LEU A 127 -9.77 21.66 18.58
CA LEU A 127 -9.06 22.94 18.65
C LEU A 127 -9.70 24.07 17.81
N GLY A 128 -10.77 23.77 17.06
CA GLY A 128 -11.47 24.76 16.22
C GLY A 128 -10.67 25.26 15.01
N LEU A 129 -9.72 24.45 14.53
CA LEU A 129 -8.88 24.70 13.34
C LEU A 129 -9.48 24.04 12.09
#